data_AF-A0A2G1WGG4-F1
#
_entry.id   AF-A0A2G1WGG4-F1
#
_cell.length_a   1.000
_cell.length_b   1.000
_cell.length_c   1.000
_cell.angle_alpha   90.00
_cell.angle_beta   90.00
_cell.angle_gamma   90.00
#
_symmetry.space_group_name_H-M   'P 1'
#
loop_
_entity.id
_entity.type
_entity.pdbx_description
1 polymer ?
#
loop_
_entity_poly.entity_id
_entity_poly.type
_entity_poly.pdbx_seq_one_letter_code
_entity_poly.pdbx_strand_id
1 'polypeptide(L)'
;MDNMGDNSHEHVVPGSDEELVTPDVRGYDFRGEFDFQEMLEAYGTTGFQATQLAEAIDIAKQMQEDDATIYLTFTSNIISSGLRETVAYLVREGYVDVVITTSGSLTEDVIKTAKPFKMGEWDADEAALREQGINRLGNLYVPSDRYVWLEEYLYDFFENFFAEEKIRTPTAFARELGETLDDEDSVLKQAADNDVPVYCPALTDSEVGNFLYYYRQGYDNDVGIEILDDYDSLIEDGLLADTTGLIAVGGGVPKHHAIMTNLFRGGADYVVYISTGMEGDGSLSGAPPNEAVSWGKIKQKQNNYTQIESEATLVFPLLVAGAFKMDS
;
A
#
# COMPACT_ATOMS: atom_id res chain seq x y z
N MET A 1 -25.13 -51.93 32.60
CA MET A 1 -24.95 -50.60 32.00
C MET A 1 -24.07 -49.86 32.96
N ASP A 2 -22.78 -49.79 32.65
CA ASP A 2 -21.82 -49.06 33.47
C ASP A 2 -22.24 -47.61 33.56
N ASN A 3 -22.32 -47.14 34.80
CA ASN A 3 -22.54 -45.76 35.15
C ASN A 3 -21.25 -45.02 34.78
N MET A 4 -21.18 -44.45 33.57
CA MET A 4 -20.14 -43.48 33.23
C MET A 4 -20.35 -42.30 34.18
N GLY A 5 -19.63 -42.32 35.31
CA GLY A 5 -19.54 -41.20 36.23
C GLY A 5 -19.13 -39.97 35.45
N ASP A 6 -19.88 -38.89 35.66
CA ASP A 6 -19.70 -37.60 35.02
C ASP A 6 -18.40 -36.94 35.50
N ASN A 7 -17.26 -37.45 35.03
CA ASN A 7 -15.91 -36.93 35.28
C ASN A 7 -15.63 -35.62 34.51
N SER A 8 -16.65 -35.04 33.85
CA SER A 8 -16.49 -33.80 33.07
C SER A 8 -16.07 -32.61 33.94
N HIS A 9 -16.47 -32.60 35.21
CA HIS A 9 -16.12 -31.56 36.16
C HIS A 9 -14.65 -31.57 36.62
N GLU A 10 -13.96 -32.72 36.57
CA GLU A 10 -12.53 -32.80 36.96
C GLU A 10 -11.61 -32.11 35.95
N HIS A 11 -12.10 -31.86 34.73
CA HIS A 11 -11.36 -31.22 33.65
C HIS A 11 -11.65 -29.72 33.51
N VAL A 12 -12.58 -29.16 34.30
CA VAL A 12 -12.87 -27.72 34.32
C VAL A 12 -11.93 -27.04 35.30
N VAL A 13 -11.03 -26.21 34.77
CA VAL A 13 -10.11 -25.40 35.60
C VAL A 13 -10.93 -24.38 36.40
N PRO A 14 -10.71 -24.23 37.71
CA PRO A 14 -11.40 -23.23 38.52
C PRO A 14 -11.07 -21.80 38.05
N GLY A 15 -11.91 -20.85 38.43
CA GLY A 15 -11.68 -19.42 38.13
C GLY A 15 -10.34 -18.93 38.68
N SER A 16 -9.75 -17.96 37.99
CA SER A 16 -8.50 -17.32 38.43
C SER A 16 -8.75 -16.44 39.66
N ASP A 17 -7.83 -16.49 40.63
CA ASP A 17 -7.74 -15.53 41.73
C ASP A 17 -6.93 -14.28 41.33
N GLU A 18 -6.33 -14.26 40.14
CA GLU A 18 -5.57 -13.13 39.60
C GLU A 18 -6.50 -12.13 38.90
N GLU A 19 -6.40 -10.85 39.28
CA GLU A 19 -7.10 -9.75 38.61
C GLU A 19 -6.25 -9.26 37.43
N LEU A 20 -6.86 -9.20 36.24
CA LEU A 20 -6.21 -8.68 35.04
C LEU A 20 -6.23 -7.15 35.08
N VAL A 21 -5.06 -6.53 34.86
CA VAL A 21 -4.88 -5.06 34.95
C VAL A 21 -5.03 -4.34 33.60
N THR A 22 -5.45 -5.06 32.56
CA THR A 22 -5.70 -4.49 31.23
C THR A 22 -7.09 -3.83 31.16
N PRO A 23 -7.34 -2.93 30.19
CA PRO A 23 -8.66 -2.35 29.99
C PRO A 23 -9.76 -3.41 29.79
N ASP A 24 -10.96 -3.12 30.28
CA ASP A 24 -12.16 -3.92 29.99
C ASP A 24 -12.53 -3.81 28.51
N VAL A 25 -13.02 -4.92 27.94
CA VAL A 25 -13.58 -4.91 26.59
C VAL A 25 -14.84 -4.04 26.56
N ARG A 26 -14.81 -2.98 25.77
CA ARG A 26 -15.90 -2.02 25.63
C ARG A 26 -15.84 -1.34 24.27
N GLY A 27 -16.97 -1.35 23.56
CA GLY A 27 -17.13 -0.61 22.31
C GLY A 27 -17.71 0.80 22.52
N TYR A 28 -17.81 1.54 21.42
CA TYR A 28 -18.43 2.87 21.38
C TYR A 28 -19.92 2.86 21.79
N ASP A 29 -20.37 3.90 22.51
CA ASP A 29 -21.73 4.01 23.02
C ASP A 29 -22.62 4.91 22.13
N PHE A 30 -23.41 4.29 21.24
CA PHE A 30 -24.29 4.99 20.30
C PHE A 30 -25.55 5.64 20.92
N ARG A 31 -25.71 5.69 22.24
CA ARG A 31 -26.90 6.30 22.88
C ARG A 31 -26.86 7.84 22.90
N GLY A 32 -25.72 8.45 22.56
CA GLY A 32 -25.50 9.90 22.52
C GLY A 32 -25.44 10.49 21.10
N GLU A 33 -24.89 11.70 21.00
CA GLU A 33 -24.49 12.27 19.71
C GLU A 33 -23.31 11.47 19.15
N PHE A 34 -23.27 11.29 17.82
CA PHE A 34 -22.21 10.53 17.18
C PHE A 34 -20.94 11.37 17.10
N ASP A 35 -19.87 10.82 17.67
CA ASP A 35 -18.51 11.33 17.57
C ASP A 35 -17.63 10.26 16.92
N PHE A 36 -17.08 10.59 15.76
CA PHE A 36 -16.26 9.67 14.98
C PHE A 36 -14.87 9.45 15.58
N GLN A 37 -14.30 10.47 16.21
CA GLN A 37 -13.01 10.36 16.88
C GLN A 37 -13.14 9.44 18.10
N GLU A 38 -14.15 9.67 18.95
CA GLU A 38 -14.42 8.77 20.09
C GLU A 38 -14.74 7.34 19.63
N MET A 39 -15.38 7.17 18.47
CA MET A 39 -15.63 5.85 17.88
C MET A 39 -14.32 5.15 17.50
N LEU A 40 -13.38 5.85 16.85
CA LEU A 40 -12.07 5.29 16.51
C LEU A 40 -11.22 5.02 17.77
N GLU A 41 -11.25 5.89 18.77
CA GLU A 41 -10.55 5.66 20.04
C GLU A 41 -11.09 4.39 20.76
N ALA A 42 -12.40 4.16 20.71
CA ALA A 42 -13.01 2.96 21.28
C ALA A 42 -12.59 1.65 20.59
N TYR A 43 -11.96 1.70 19.40
CA TYR A 43 -11.43 0.50 18.76
C TYR A 43 -10.31 -0.15 19.60
N GLY A 44 -9.57 0.65 20.38
CA GLY A 44 -8.54 0.13 21.30
C GLY A 44 -9.08 -0.88 22.31
N THR A 45 -10.35 -0.75 22.72
CA THR A 45 -11.01 -1.66 23.68
C THR A 45 -12.09 -2.55 23.04
N THR A 46 -12.24 -2.52 21.72
CA THR A 46 -13.25 -3.32 21.00
C THR A 46 -12.81 -4.78 20.79
N GLY A 47 -11.52 -5.02 20.58
CA GLY A 47 -10.93 -6.35 20.39
C GLY A 47 -10.83 -6.79 18.92
N PHE A 48 -10.02 -7.82 18.69
CA PHE A 48 -9.66 -8.31 17.34
C PHE A 48 -9.13 -7.18 16.45
N GLN A 49 -9.36 -7.24 15.13
CA GLN A 49 -8.82 -6.30 14.12
C GLN A 49 -9.12 -4.81 14.38
N ALA A 50 -10.13 -4.50 15.20
CA ALA A 50 -10.35 -3.12 15.67
C ALA A 50 -9.16 -2.63 16.50
N THR A 51 -8.67 -3.44 17.44
CA THR A 51 -7.51 -3.10 18.28
C THR A 51 -6.25 -2.93 17.43
N GLN A 52 -6.04 -3.76 16.39
CA GLN A 52 -4.91 -3.54 15.46
C GLN A 52 -5.02 -2.25 14.64
N LEU A 53 -6.24 -1.80 14.28
CA LEU A 53 -6.40 -0.49 13.64
C LEU A 53 -6.09 0.66 14.61
N ALA A 54 -6.49 0.55 15.88
CA ALA A 54 -6.13 1.55 16.91
C ALA A 54 -4.61 1.60 17.11
N GLU A 55 -3.94 0.45 17.24
CA GLU A 55 -2.48 0.36 17.31
C GLU A 55 -1.80 0.95 16.06
N ALA A 56 -2.36 0.73 14.87
CA ALA A 56 -1.82 1.26 13.63
C ALA A 56 -1.90 2.80 13.59
N ILE A 57 -3.00 3.37 14.09
CA ILE A 57 -3.16 4.82 14.24
C ILE A 57 -2.10 5.36 15.20
N ASP A 58 -1.89 4.73 16.36
CA ASP A 58 -0.88 5.15 17.34
C ASP A 58 0.55 5.06 16.77
N ILE A 59 0.87 3.99 16.05
CA ILE A 59 2.17 3.82 15.40
C ILE A 59 2.39 4.89 14.31
N ALA A 60 1.36 5.19 13.51
CA ALA A 60 1.46 6.22 12.48
C ALA A 60 1.57 7.64 13.07
N LYS A 61 0.99 7.90 14.25
CA LYS A 61 1.24 9.14 15.01
C LYS A 61 2.69 9.19 15.52
N GLN A 62 3.22 8.09 16.07
CA GLN A 62 4.62 8.02 16.50
C GLN A 62 5.60 8.24 15.33
N MET A 63 5.31 7.74 14.13
CA MET A 63 6.11 8.04 12.93
C MET A 63 6.23 9.56 12.68
N GLN A 64 5.14 10.31 12.86
CA GLN A 64 5.12 11.76 12.69
C GLN A 64 5.84 12.48 13.85
N GLU A 65 5.62 12.05 15.09
CA GLU A 65 6.27 12.63 16.28
C GLU A 65 7.80 12.50 16.22
N ASP A 66 8.29 11.38 15.68
CA ASP A 66 9.72 11.07 15.54
C ASP A 66 10.35 11.60 14.25
N ASP A 67 9.61 12.36 13.43
CA ASP A 67 10.07 12.89 12.14
C ASP A 67 10.66 11.78 11.25
N ALA A 68 9.98 10.63 11.21
CA ALA A 68 10.44 9.46 10.48
C ALA A 68 10.32 9.68 8.97
N THR A 69 11.29 9.19 8.20
CA THR A 69 11.14 9.03 6.74
C THR A 69 10.11 7.93 6.47
N ILE A 70 8.93 8.30 5.99
CA ILE A 70 7.77 7.42 5.79
C ILE A 70 7.80 6.83 4.38
N TYR A 71 7.93 5.50 4.34
CA TYR A 71 7.75 4.68 3.16
C TYR A 71 6.30 4.25 3.07
N LEU A 72 5.61 4.67 2.00
CA LEU A 72 4.29 4.16 1.66
C LEU A 72 4.42 3.13 0.53
N THR A 73 3.92 1.92 0.76
CA THR A 73 3.91 0.88 -0.27
C THR A 73 2.51 0.40 -0.55
N PHE A 74 2.19 0.17 -1.83
CA PHE A 74 0.88 -0.33 -2.23
C PHE A 74 0.88 -1.09 -3.54
N THR A 75 -0.08 -2.02 -3.68
CA THR A 75 -0.37 -2.75 -4.92
C THR A 75 -1.24 -1.95 -5.89
N SER A 76 -1.25 -2.32 -7.17
CA SER A 76 -2.00 -1.62 -8.24
C SER A 76 -3.48 -1.42 -7.94
N ASN A 77 -4.14 -2.39 -7.31
CA ASN A 77 -5.57 -2.29 -6.98
C ASN A 77 -5.91 -1.12 -6.05
N ILE A 78 -4.94 -0.59 -5.30
CA ILE A 78 -5.12 0.61 -4.48
C ILE A 78 -5.40 1.81 -5.38
N ILE A 79 -4.65 1.97 -6.48
CA ILE A 79 -4.90 3.01 -7.48
C ILE A 79 -6.11 2.68 -8.36
N SER A 80 -6.41 1.41 -8.65
CA SER A 80 -7.66 1.04 -9.34
C SER A 80 -8.89 1.52 -8.56
N SER A 81 -8.84 1.42 -7.23
CA SER A 81 -9.91 1.81 -6.31
C SER A 81 -10.02 3.32 -6.10
N GLY A 82 -10.90 3.74 -5.17
CA GLY A 82 -10.96 5.13 -4.69
C GLY A 82 -9.93 5.47 -3.61
N LEU A 83 -8.96 4.59 -3.33
CA LEU A 83 -7.83 4.90 -2.47
C LEU A 83 -6.73 5.68 -3.19
N ARG A 84 -6.80 5.82 -4.53
CA ARG A 84 -5.95 6.74 -5.29
C ARG A 84 -5.93 8.13 -4.67
N GLU A 85 -7.12 8.67 -4.40
CA GLU A 85 -7.30 9.99 -3.82
C GLU A 85 -6.75 10.07 -2.39
N THR A 86 -6.86 8.99 -1.61
CA THR A 86 -6.24 8.88 -0.28
C THR A 86 -4.71 8.92 -0.35
N VAL A 87 -4.11 8.21 -1.31
CA VAL A 87 -2.66 8.22 -1.53
C VAL A 87 -2.20 9.59 -2.01
N ALA A 88 -2.90 10.20 -2.98
CA ALA A 88 -2.58 11.53 -3.49
C ALA A 88 -2.63 12.58 -2.37
N TYR A 89 -3.60 12.48 -1.45
CA TYR A 89 -3.66 13.33 -0.25
C TYR A 89 -2.41 13.18 0.62
N LEU A 90 -2.00 11.95 0.95
CA LEU A 90 -0.83 11.72 1.81
C LEU A 90 0.46 12.30 1.22
N VAL A 91 0.64 12.15 -0.10
CA VAL A 91 1.80 12.71 -0.82
C VAL A 91 1.72 14.24 -0.85
N ARG A 92 0.56 14.80 -1.21
CA ARG A 92 0.35 16.26 -1.33
C ARG A 92 0.58 17.01 -0.02
N GLU A 93 0.17 16.44 1.10
CA GLU A 93 0.31 17.08 2.41
C GLU A 93 1.69 16.80 3.05
N GLY A 94 2.59 16.08 2.37
CA GLY A 94 3.95 15.82 2.85
C GLY A 94 4.03 14.80 3.98
N TYR A 95 3.08 13.87 4.08
CA TYR A 95 3.11 12.78 5.08
C TYR A 95 3.90 11.55 4.62
N VAL A 96 4.34 11.52 3.37
CA VAL A 96 5.04 10.39 2.74
C VAL A 96 6.27 10.90 2.02
N ASP A 97 7.41 10.30 2.31
CA ASP A 97 8.70 10.67 1.74
C ASP A 97 9.14 9.73 0.62
N VAL A 98 8.65 8.49 0.61
CA VAL A 98 9.01 7.49 -0.40
C VAL A 98 7.79 6.66 -0.78
N VAL A 99 7.54 6.51 -2.08
CA VAL A 99 6.50 5.60 -2.59
C VAL A 99 7.16 4.40 -3.27
N ILE A 100 6.67 3.19 -2.96
CA ILE A 100 7.01 1.99 -3.74
C ILE A 100 5.72 1.32 -4.20
N THR A 101 5.58 1.06 -5.49
CA THR A 101 4.38 0.43 -6.05
C THR A 101 4.68 -0.46 -7.25
N THR A 102 3.64 -0.94 -7.93
CA THR A 102 3.72 -1.80 -9.12
C THR A 102 3.34 -1.04 -10.38
N SER A 103 3.71 -1.57 -11.55
CA SER A 103 3.54 -0.89 -12.84
C SER A 103 2.07 -0.51 -13.13
N GLY A 104 1.12 -1.36 -12.75
CA GLY A 104 -0.31 -1.05 -12.86
C GLY A 104 -0.75 0.22 -12.12
N SER A 105 -0.13 0.55 -10.98
CA SER A 105 -0.42 1.82 -10.29
C SER A 105 -0.07 3.03 -11.15
N LEU A 106 1.07 3.00 -11.84
CA LEU A 106 1.51 4.10 -12.69
C LEU A 106 0.55 4.27 -13.88
N THR A 107 0.23 3.17 -14.57
CA THR A 107 -0.65 3.22 -15.75
C THR A 107 -2.06 3.66 -15.40
N GLU A 108 -2.63 3.12 -14.32
CA GLU A 108 -4.00 3.41 -13.94
C GLU A 108 -4.16 4.82 -13.36
N ASP A 109 -3.14 5.35 -12.68
CA ASP A 109 -3.13 6.75 -12.23
C ASP A 109 -3.20 7.70 -13.43
N VAL A 110 -2.37 7.47 -14.46
CA VAL A 110 -2.36 8.25 -15.71
C VAL A 110 -3.70 8.12 -16.44
N ILE A 111 -4.21 6.90 -16.61
CA ILE A 111 -5.51 6.69 -17.28
C ILE A 111 -6.62 7.49 -16.60
N LYS A 112 -6.66 7.48 -15.26
CA LYS A 112 -7.71 8.13 -14.49
C LYS A 112 -7.71 9.66 -14.61
N THR A 113 -6.58 10.28 -14.95
CA THR A 113 -6.52 11.72 -15.27
C THR A 113 -7.38 12.10 -16.49
N ALA A 114 -7.56 11.16 -17.43
CA ALA A 114 -8.28 11.42 -18.69
C ALA A 114 -9.63 10.71 -18.78
N LYS A 115 -9.72 9.48 -18.25
CA LYS A 115 -10.89 8.61 -18.42
C LYS A 115 -11.18 7.84 -17.13
N PRO A 116 -12.40 7.96 -16.58
CA PRO A 116 -12.73 7.29 -15.33
C PRO A 116 -12.92 5.79 -15.51
N PHE A 117 -12.56 5.05 -14.47
CA PHE A 117 -13.02 3.67 -14.24
C PHE A 117 -14.46 3.68 -13.75
N LYS A 118 -15.14 2.53 -13.82
CA LYS A 118 -16.55 2.41 -13.45
C LYS A 118 -16.76 1.34 -12.40
N MET A 119 -17.78 1.52 -11.55
CA MET A 119 -18.26 0.44 -10.71
C MET A 119 -18.88 -0.64 -11.59
N GLY A 120 -18.54 -1.88 -11.29
CA GLY A 120 -19.10 -3.10 -11.84
C GLY A 120 -19.51 -4.05 -10.72
N GLU A 121 -19.40 -5.35 -10.98
CA GLU A 121 -19.75 -6.40 -10.02
C GLU A 121 -18.71 -7.52 -10.03
N TRP A 122 -18.64 -8.27 -8.93
CA TRP A 122 -17.69 -9.39 -8.78
C TRP A 122 -18.05 -10.58 -9.67
N ASP A 123 -19.34 -10.89 -9.77
CA ASP A 123 -19.89 -12.04 -10.50
C ASP A 123 -20.41 -11.59 -11.86
N ALA A 124 -19.49 -11.19 -12.73
CA ALA A 124 -19.78 -10.71 -14.08
C ALA A 124 -19.50 -11.79 -15.14
N ASP A 125 -20.23 -11.76 -16.26
CA ASP A 125 -19.96 -12.62 -17.41
C ASP A 125 -18.71 -12.14 -18.17
N GLU A 126 -17.58 -12.79 -17.90
CA GLU A 126 -16.28 -12.46 -18.51
C GLU A 126 -16.28 -12.53 -20.04
N ALA A 127 -17.01 -13.49 -20.62
CA ALA A 127 -17.06 -13.63 -22.07
C ALA A 127 -17.82 -12.46 -22.69
N ALA A 128 -18.94 -12.07 -22.09
CA ALA A 128 -19.70 -10.90 -22.52
C ALA A 128 -18.90 -9.60 -22.36
N LEU A 129 -18.20 -9.41 -21.22
CA LEU A 129 -17.32 -8.26 -21.01
C LEU A 129 -16.21 -8.20 -22.07
N ARG A 130 -15.59 -9.34 -22.38
CA ARG A 130 -14.54 -9.42 -23.41
C ARG A 130 -15.09 -9.05 -24.80
N GLU A 131 -16.26 -9.55 -25.18
CA GLU A 131 -16.91 -9.20 -26.46
C GLU A 131 -17.25 -7.71 -26.54
N GLN A 132 -17.58 -7.08 -25.41
CA GLN A 132 -17.85 -5.64 -25.31
C GLN A 132 -16.58 -4.77 -25.20
N GLY A 133 -15.40 -5.39 -25.08
CA GLY A 133 -14.15 -4.66 -24.87
C GLY A 133 -14.10 -3.99 -23.49
N ILE A 134 -14.53 -4.68 -22.45
CA ILE A 134 -14.48 -4.23 -21.06
C ILE A 134 -13.58 -5.20 -20.29
N ASN A 135 -12.58 -4.65 -19.60
CA ASN A 135 -11.75 -5.41 -18.65
C ASN A 135 -12.32 -5.24 -17.24
N ARG A 136 -12.11 -6.23 -16.37
CA ARG A 136 -12.61 -6.24 -15.00
C ARG A 136 -11.48 -6.34 -13.99
N LEU A 137 -11.54 -5.52 -12.95
CA LEU A 137 -10.65 -5.54 -11.78
C LEU A 137 -11.52 -5.67 -10.53
N GLY A 138 -11.72 -6.89 -10.04
CA GLY A 138 -12.67 -7.14 -8.94
C GLY A 138 -14.08 -6.70 -9.31
N ASN A 139 -14.64 -5.72 -8.60
CA ASN A 139 -15.93 -5.10 -8.94
C ASN A 139 -15.79 -3.75 -9.65
N LEU A 140 -14.69 -3.54 -10.38
CA LEU A 140 -14.45 -2.36 -11.21
C LEU A 140 -14.39 -2.76 -12.69
N TYR A 141 -14.87 -1.87 -13.55
CA TYR A 141 -14.82 -2.01 -15.00
C TYR A 141 -13.93 -0.95 -15.63
N VAL A 142 -13.10 -1.41 -16.57
CA VAL A 142 -12.15 -0.61 -17.33
C VAL A 142 -12.39 -0.87 -18.82
N PRO A 143 -13.18 -0.01 -19.50
CA PRO A 143 -13.36 -0.10 -20.94
C PRO A 143 -12.03 -0.02 -21.69
N SER A 144 -11.82 -0.84 -22.72
CA SER A 144 -10.53 -0.97 -23.40
C SER A 144 -10.05 0.31 -24.10
N ASP A 145 -10.95 1.25 -24.42
CA ASP A 145 -10.58 2.55 -24.99
C ASP A 145 -9.70 3.40 -24.04
N ARG A 146 -9.66 3.06 -22.75
CA ARG A 146 -8.72 3.64 -21.78
C ARG A 146 -7.28 3.26 -22.09
N TYR A 147 -7.04 1.98 -22.40
CA TYR A 147 -5.71 1.48 -22.72
C TYR A 147 -5.25 1.89 -24.12
N VAL A 148 -6.20 2.02 -25.07
CA VAL A 148 -5.90 2.61 -26.39
C VAL A 148 -5.46 4.07 -26.23
N TRP A 149 -6.14 4.84 -25.36
CA TRP A 149 -5.72 6.20 -25.06
C TRP A 149 -4.36 6.25 -24.34
N LEU A 150 -4.11 5.35 -23.39
CA LEU A 150 -2.81 5.26 -22.71
C LEU A 150 -1.68 4.92 -23.69
N GLU A 151 -1.94 4.05 -24.67
CA GLU A 151 -0.97 3.72 -25.72
C GLU A 151 -0.55 4.98 -26.47
N GLU A 152 -1.51 5.74 -27.02
CA GLU A 152 -1.24 6.99 -27.75
C GLU A 152 -0.45 7.97 -26.86
N TYR A 153 -0.88 8.13 -25.60
CA TYR A 153 -0.22 8.99 -24.63
C TYR A 153 1.25 8.60 -24.37
N LEU A 154 1.50 7.31 -24.14
CA LEU A 154 2.85 6.82 -23.82
C LEU A 154 3.79 6.87 -25.02
N TYR A 155 3.30 6.70 -26.25
CA TYR A 155 4.15 6.89 -27.44
C TYR A 155 4.66 8.33 -27.55
N ASP A 156 3.79 9.32 -27.34
CA ASP A 156 4.18 10.74 -27.35
C ASP A 156 5.14 11.06 -26.20
N PHE A 157 4.93 10.44 -25.02
CA PHE A 157 5.83 10.57 -23.87
C PHE A 157 7.23 9.97 -24.14
N PHE A 158 7.30 8.76 -24.73
CA PHE A 158 8.57 8.06 -24.97
C PHE A 158 9.53 8.81 -25.87
N GLU A 159 9.03 9.58 -26.84
CA GLU A 159 9.88 10.40 -27.72
C GLU A 159 10.72 11.38 -26.90
N ASN A 160 10.12 12.05 -25.93
CA ASN A 160 10.81 13.00 -25.06
C ASN A 160 11.63 12.30 -23.97
N PHE A 161 11.04 11.28 -23.33
CA PHE A 161 11.66 10.56 -22.22
C PHE A 161 13.00 9.89 -22.62
N PHE A 162 13.12 9.40 -23.85
CA PHE A 162 14.34 8.76 -24.34
C PHE A 162 15.21 9.66 -25.24
N ALA A 163 14.88 10.96 -25.37
CA ALA A 163 15.56 11.86 -26.30
C ALA A 163 17.03 12.11 -25.95
N GLU A 164 17.32 12.35 -24.66
CA GLU A 164 18.66 12.67 -24.19
C GLU A 164 19.43 11.42 -23.72
N GLU A 165 18.73 10.49 -23.08
CA GLU A 165 19.29 9.28 -22.50
C GLU A 165 18.41 8.08 -22.84
N LYS A 166 19.00 7.04 -23.43
CA LYS A 166 18.26 5.87 -23.91
C LYS A 166 17.93 4.86 -22.80
N ILE A 167 18.74 4.82 -21.75
CA ILE A 167 18.56 3.90 -20.62
C ILE A 167 18.19 4.77 -19.43
N ARG A 168 16.95 4.63 -18.93
CA ARG A 168 16.41 5.43 -17.83
C ARG A 168 15.97 4.53 -16.69
N THR A 169 15.66 5.09 -15.52
CA THR A 169 15.19 4.29 -14.38
C THR A 169 13.66 4.36 -14.21
N PRO A 170 13.03 3.42 -13.46
CA PRO A 170 11.62 3.51 -13.11
C PRO A 170 11.24 4.78 -12.35
N THR A 171 12.09 5.29 -11.46
CA THR A 171 11.82 6.52 -10.71
C THR A 171 11.85 7.75 -11.63
N ALA A 172 12.79 7.81 -12.58
CA ALA A 172 12.79 8.84 -13.61
C ALA A 172 11.53 8.79 -14.48
N PHE A 173 11.11 7.57 -14.87
CA PHE A 173 9.87 7.34 -15.61
C PHE A 173 8.66 7.88 -14.85
N ALA A 174 8.51 7.51 -13.58
CA ALA A 174 7.39 7.93 -12.76
C ALA A 174 7.34 9.46 -12.56
N ARG A 175 8.50 10.09 -12.33
CA ARG A 175 8.61 11.54 -12.14
C ARG A 175 8.23 12.30 -13.39
N GLU A 176 8.89 12.04 -14.52
CA GLU A 176 8.64 12.75 -15.78
C GLU A 176 7.22 12.49 -16.29
N LEU A 177 6.68 11.29 -16.04
CA LEU A 177 5.27 11.01 -16.34
C LEU A 177 4.36 11.88 -15.46
N GLY A 178 4.65 12.00 -14.16
CA GLY A 178 3.91 12.89 -13.23
C GLY A 178 3.93 14.35 -13.66
N GLU A 179 5.07 14.86 -14.13
CA GLU A 179 5.24 16.25 -14.62
C GLU A 179 4.37 16.58 -15.84
N THR A 180 3.91 15.56 -16.57
CA THR A 180 3.02 15.74 -17.73
C THR A 180 1.53 15.79 -17.38
N LEU A 181 1.16 15.50 -16.13
CA LEU A 181 -0.24 15.38 -15.70
C LEU A 181 -0.78 16.68 -15.07
N ASP A 182 -2.05 16.96 -15.33
CA ASP A 182 -2.79 18.11 -14.77
C ASP A 182 -4.06 17.63 -14.05
N ASP A 183 -3.86 16.80 -13.01
CA ASP A 183 -4.91 16.26 -12.14
C ASP A 183 -4.42 16.26 -10.69
N GLU A 184 -5.03 17.08 -9.83
CA GLU A 184 -4.67 17.19 -8.40
C GLU A 184 -4.89 15.89 -7.62
N ASP A 185 -5.65 14.93 -8.16
CA ASP A 185 -5.85 13.61 -7.56
C ASP A 185 -4.90 12.54 -8.14
N SER A 186 -3.99 12.91 -9.04
CA SER A 186 -2.92 12.01 -9.53
C SER A 186 -1.81 11.86 -8.51
N VAL A 187 -1.53 10.61 -8.14
CA VAL A 187 -0.42 10.28 -7.23
C VAL A 187 0.92 10.64 -7.87
N LEU A 188 1.11 10.37 -9.16
CA LEU A 188 2.36 10.68 -9.86
C LEU A 188 2.60 12.19 -9.98
N LYS A 189 1.56 12.97 -10.28
CA LYS A 189 1.65 14.44 -10.27
C LYS A 189 2.04 14.95 -8.89
N GLN A 190 1.32 14.53 -7.85
CA GLN A 190 1.61 14.98 -6.48
C GLN A 190 3.03 14.56 -6.06
N ALA A 191 3.50 13.39 -6.46
CA ALA A 191 4.85 12.94 -6.17
C ALA A 191 5.91 13.80 -6.89
N ALA A 192 5.69 14.15 -8.16
CA ALA A 192 6.58 15.03 -8.91
C ALA A 192 6.60 16.46 -8.32
N ASP A 193 5.43 17.03 -8.00
CA ASP A 193 5.30 18.38 -7.45
C ASP A 193 5.91 18.54 -6.06
N ASN A 194 5.96 17.47 -5.27
CA ASN A 194 6.45 17.46 -3.89
C ASN A 194 7.81 16.74 -3.73
N ASP A 195 8.51 16.46 -4.83
CA ASP A 195 9.83 15.81 -4.85
C ASP A 195 9.87 14.43 -4.13
N VAL A 196 8.76 13.68 -4.18
CA VAL A 196 8.66 12.32 -3.60
C VAL A 196 9.02 11.27 -4.66
N PRO A 197 10.08 10.47 -4.46
CA PRO A 197 10.43 9.40 -5.41
C PRO A 197 9.41 8.26 -5.41
N VAL A 198 9.07 7.79 -6.60
CA VAL A 198 8.16 6.66 -6.83
C VAL A 198 8.93 5.50 -7.46
N TYR A 199 9.24 4.50 -6.64
CA TYR A 199 9.92 3.29 -7.08
C TYR A 199 8.94 2.26 -7.64
N CYS A 200 9.29 1.68 -8.79
CA CYS A 200 8.55 0.58 -9.41
C CYS A 200 9.51 -0.48 -9.98
N PRO A 201 10.03 -1.40 -9.14
CA PRO A 201 11.09 -2.33 -9.54
C PRO A 201 10.72 -3.24 -10.71
N ALA A 202 9.42 -3.50 -10.89
CA ALA A 202 8.87 -4.31 -11.97
C ALA A 202 8.07 -3.44 -12.96
N LEU A 203 8.65 -2.34 -13.45
CA LEU A 203 7.97 -1.40 -14.37
C LEU A 203 7.39 -2.05 -15.62
N THR A 204 8.00 -3.13 -16.12
CA THR A 204 7.51 -3.83 -17.31
C THR A 204 6.26 -4.71 -17.06
N ASP A 205 5.85 -4.91 -15.82
CA ASP A 205 4.73 -5.79 -15.44
C ASP A 205 3.36 -5.10 -15.51
N SER A 206 3.11 -4.42 -16.64
CA SER A 206 1.82 -3.84 -17.06
C SER A 206 1.93 -3.38 -18.53
N GLU A 207 1.00 -2.56 -19.01
CA GLU A 207 0.95 -2.03 -20.36
C GLU A 207 2.22 -1.26 -20.77
N VAL A 208 2.89 -0.60 -19.82
CA VAL A 208 4.19 0.05 -20.05
C VAL A 208 5.19 -0.92 -20.67
N GLY A 209 5.27 -2.17 -20.18
CA GLY A 209 6.19 -3.17 -20.73
C GLY A 209 5.86 -3.56 -22.17
N ASN A 210 4.57 -3.68 -22.51
CA ASN A 210 4.13 -3.98 -23.87
C ASN A 210 4.47 -2.84 -24.83
N PHE A 211 4.22 -1.59 -24.42
CA PHE A 211 4.50 -0.43 -25.25
C PHE A 211 6.00 -0.17 -25.40
N LEU A 212 6.79 -0.38 -24.35
CA LEU A 212 8.26 -0.37 -24.45
C LEU A 212 8.77 -1.44 -25.42
N TYR A 213 8.17 -2.64 -25.40
CA TYR A 213 8.50 -3.69 -26.37
C TYR A 213 8.25 -3.22 -27.81
N TYR A 214 7.06 -2.68 -28.09
CA TYR A 214 6.73 -2.18 -29.44
C TYR A 214 7.61 -1.00 -29.85
N TYR A 215 7.87 -0.06 -28.93
CA TYR A 215 8.75 1.08 -29.16
C TYR A 215 10.15 0.62 -29.58
N ARG A 216 10.70 -0.41 -28.92
CA ARG A 216 11.99 -1.00 -29.29
C ARG A 216 12.02 -1.68 -30.65
N GLN A 217 10.89 -2.25 -31.08
CA GLN A 217 10.81 -2.88 -32.40
C GLN A 217 10.61 -1.85 -33.53
N GLY A 218 9.88 -0.77 -33.25
CA GLY A 218 9.45 0.20 -34.26
C GLY A 218 10.36 1.42 -34.40
N TYR A 219 11.00 1.87 -33.31
CA TYR A 219 11.65 3.17 -33.25
C TYR A 219 13.13 3.07 -32.87
N ASP A 220 13.45 2.57 -31.66
CA ASP A 220 14.83 2.51 -31.17
C ASP A 220 15.07 1.26 -30.30
N ASN A 221 15.90 0.34 -30.77
CA ASN A 221 16.16 -0.92 -30.07
C ASN A 221 17.15 -0.80 -28.90
N ASP A 222 17.83 0.35 -28.77
CA ASP A 222 18.81 0.63 -27.71
C ASP A 222 18.14 1.15 -26.41
N VAL A 223 16.86 1.54 -26.44
CA VAL A 223 16.20 2.02 -25.22
C VAL A 223 16.00 0.92 -24.18
N GLY A 224 16.05 1.31 -22.91
CA GLY A 224 15.97 0.37 -21.79
C GLY A 224 15.58 1.01 -20.47
N ILE A 225 15.26 0.14 -19.51
CA ILE A 225 14.99 0.51 -18.12
C ILE A 225 16.06 -0.14 -17.25
N GLU A 226 16.84 0.69 -16.54
CA GLU A 226 17.84 0.27 -15.55
C GLU A 226 17.22 0.31 -14.15
N ILE A 227 17.34 -0.80 -13.42
CA ILE A 227 16.69 -0.97 -12.11
C ILE A 227 17.69 -0.97 -10.96
N LEU A 228 18.99 -1.17 -11.23
CA LEU A 228 20.01 -1.19 -10.20
C LEU A 228 20.27 0.20 -9.64
N ASP A 229 20.31 1.22 -10.49
CA ASP A 229 20.54 2.60 -10.06
C ASP A 229 19.42 3.10 -9.10
N ASP A 230 18.17 2.71 -9.36
CA ASP A 230 17.04 2.96 -8.45
C ASP A 230 17.21 2.21 -7.12
N TYR A 231 17.65 0.95 -7.17
CA TYR A 231 17.86 0.15 -5.96
C TYR A 231 18.99 0.68 -5.09
N ASP A 232 20.09 1.12 -5.71
CA ASP A 232 21.22 1.75 -5.04
C ASP A 232 20.78 3.05 -4.35
N SER A 233 20.08 3.93 -5.08
CA SER A 233 19.54 5.19 -4.54
C SER A 233 18.61 4.95 -3.34
N LEU A 234 17.68 3.99 -3.46
CA LEU A 234 16.74 3.64 -2.39
C LEU A 234 17.43 3.16 -1.11
N ILE A 235 18.54 2.42 -1.24
CA ILE A 235 19.34 1.95 -0.09
C ILE A 235 20.15 3.11 0.50
N GLU A 236 20.83 3.89 -0.33
CA GLU A 236 21.68 4.99 0.10
C GLU A 236 20.87 6.05 0.85
N ASP A 237 19.72 6.46 0.31
CA ASP A 237 18.84 7.43 0.96
C ASP A 237 18.26 6.87 2.28
N GLY A 238 17.87 5.59 2.28
CA GLY A 238 17.39 4.93 3.50
C GLY A 238 18.46 4.82 4.60
N LEU A 239 19.74 4.69 4.25
CA LEU A 239 20.86 4.69 5.19
C LEU A 239 21.12 6.08 5.81
N LEU A 240 20.71 7.16 5.13
CA LEU A 240 20.82 8.53 5.63
C LEU A 240 19.69 8.89 6.60
N ALA A 241 18.56 8.18 6.56
CA ALA A 241 17.43 8.42 7.45
C ALA A 241 17.74 7.99 8.90
N ASP A 242 17.53 8.90 9.86
CA ASP A 242 17.67 8.63 11.30
C ASP A 242 16.61 7.63 11.80
N THR A 243 15.37 7.81 11.36
CA THR A 243 14.20 6.97 11.69
C THR A 243 13.42 6.68 10.41
N THR A 244 12.94 5.44 10.24
CA THR A 244 12.04 5.11 9.12
C THR A 244 10.74 4.49 9.60
N GLY A 245 9.65 4.91 8.97
CA GLY A 245 8.32 4.32 9.12
C GLY A 245 7.90 3.62 7.83
N LEU A 246 7.23 2.48 7.93
CA LEU A 246 6.66 1.79 6.78
C LEU A 246 5.15 1.63 6.96
N ILE A 247 4.38 2.11 6.00
CA ILE A 247 2.95 1.80 5.85
C ILE A 247 2.81 0.96 4.59
N ALA A 248 2.51 -0.33 4.74
CA ALA A 248 2.35 -1.26 3.62
C ALA A 248 0.88 -1.65 3.43
N VAL A 249 0.30 -1.22 2.31
CA VAL A 249 -1.09 -1.46 1.92
C VAL A 249 -1.11 -2.54 0.83
N GLY A 250 -1.24 -3.80 1.27
CA GLY A 250 -1.08 -4.99 0.43
C GLY A 250 0.28 -5.68 0.64
N GLY A 251 0.66 -6.51 -0.33
CA GLY A 251 1.86 -7.35 -0.26
C GLY A 251 2.75 -7.24 -1.50
N GLY A 252 3.36 -8.36 -1.90
CA GLY A 252 4.11 -8.47 -3.14
C GLY A 252 5.43 -7.68 -3.14
N VAL A 253 5.84 -7.27 -4.35
CA VAL A 253 7.10 -6.54 -4.59
C VAL A 253 7.18 -5.27 -3.74
N PRO A 254 6.16 -4.37 -3.68
CA PRO A 254 6.26 -3.13 -2.93
C PRO A 254 6.61 -3.33 -1.45
N LYS A 255 5.84 -4.16 -0.75
CA LYS A 255 6.09 -4.53 0.66
C LYS A 255 7.50 -5.09 0.82
N HIS A 256 7.86 -6.08 0.02
CA HIS A 256 9.13 -6.77 0.17
C HIS A 256 10.33 -5.86 -0.14
N HIS A 257 10.22 -4.99 -1.13
CA HIS A 257 11.28 -4.07 -1.53
C HIS A 257 11.59 -3.07 -0.40
N ALA A 258 10.56 -2.46 0.21
CA ALA A 258 10.77 -1.53 1.34
C ALA A 258 11.43 -2.18 2.55
N ILE A 259 10.96 -3.36 2.97
CA ILE A 259 11.56 -4.04 4.13
C ILE A 259 12.95 -4.59 3.82
N MET A 260 13.22 -4.97 2.56
CA MET A 260 14.54 -5.46 2.15
C MET A 260 15.56 -4.34 2.13
N THR A 261 15.23 -3.14 1.65
CA THR A 261 16.18 -2.01 1.67
C THR A 261 16.38 -1.47 3.08
N ASN A 262 15.34 -1.48 3.93
CA ASN A 262 15.49 -1.13 5.35
C ASN A 262 16.36 -2.12 6.15
N LEU A 263 16.64 -3.32 5.63
CA LEU A 263 17.60 -4.26 6.24
C LEU A 263 18.99 -3.64 6.40
N PHE A 264 19.42 -2.80 5.45
CA PHE A 264 20.76 -2.22 5.44
C PHE A 264 20.99 -1.22 6.59
N ARG A 265 19.92 -0.61 7.11
CA ARG A 265 19.93 0.24 8.31
C ARG A 265 19.58 -0.49 9.61
N GLY A 266 19.57 -1.83 9.59
CA GLY A 266 19.22 -2.67 10.73
C GLY A 266 17.71 -2.82 10.98
N GLY A 267 16.89 -2.49 9.97
CA GLY A 267 15.45 -2.62 9.96
C GLY A 267 14.69 -1.31 10.12
N ALA A 268 13.43 -1.30 9.70
CA ALA A 268 12.53 -0.16 9.91
C ALA A 268 12.23 0.05 11.41
N ASP A 269 12.05 1.30 11.83
CA ASP A 269 11.74 1.65 13.22
C ASP A 269 10.28 1.43 13.55
N TYR A 270 9.37 1.80 12.63
CA TYR A 270 7.93 1.67 12.78
C TYR A 270 7.31 0.98 11.57
N VAL A 271 6.33 0.08 11.78
CA VAL A 271 5.70 -0.67 10.67
C VAL A 271 4.20 -0.89 10.86
N VAL A 272 3.40 -0.49 9.88
CA VAL A 272 1.97 -0.81 9.78
C VAL A 272 1.74 -1.62 8.51
N TYR A 273 1.20 -2.84 8.64
CA TYR A 273 0.72 -3.61 7.50
C TYR A 273 -0.80 -3.61 7.43
N ILE A 274 -1.36 -3.50 6.23
CA ILE A 274 -2.77 -3.74 5.91
C ILE A 274 -2.81 -4.79 4.82
N SER A 275 -3.29 -6.00 5.12
CA SER A 275 -3.19 -7.11 4.16
C SER A 275 -4.28 -8.17 4.39
N THR A 276 -4.74 -8.79 3.31
CA THR A 276 -5.58 -9.99 3.34
C THR A 276 -4.76 -11.28 3.15
N GLY A 277 -3.43 -11.18 3.09
CA GLY A 277 -2.54 -12.34 2.95
C GLY A 277 -2.57 -13.23 4.19
N MET A 278 -2.36 -14.53 3.99
CA MET A 278 -2.42 -15.52 5.06
C MET A 278 -1.04 -16.17 5.27
N GLU A 279 -0.57 -16.26 6.51
CA GLU A 279 0.73 -16.86 6.84
C GLU A 279 0.85 -18.32 6.38
N GLY A 280 -0.26 -19.08 6.42
CA GLY A 280 -0.28 -20.52 6.20
C GLY A 280 0.12 -20.99 4.79
N ASP A 281 0.17 -20.10 3.80
CA ASP A 281 0.64 -20.42 2.45
C ASP A 281 2.16 -20.24 2.26
N GLY A 282 2.86 -19.72 3.28
CA GLY A 282 4.31 -19.48 3.24
C GLY A 282 4.75 -18.35 2.31
N SER A 283 3.82 -17.48 1.88
CA SER A 283 4.15 -16.34 1.03
C SER A 283 4.70 -15.16 1.83
N LEU A 284 5.63 -14.41 1.23
CA LEU A 284 6.13 -13.15 1.81
C LEU A 284 5.03 -12.06 1.87
N SER A 285 4.00 -12.18 1.05
CA SER A 285 2.82 -11.31 1.10
C SER A 285 2.03 -11.53 2.39
N GLY A 286 1.77 -12.80 2.76
CA GLY A 286 1.07 -13.21 3.98
C GLY A 286 1.92 -13.22 5.24
N ALA A 287 3.25 -13.12 5.11
CA ALA A 287 4.18 -13.11 6.24
C ALA A 287 3.89 -11.93 7.22
N PRO A 288 3.65 -12.21 8.51
CA PRO A 288 3.42 -11.19 9.51
C PRO A 288 4.70 -10.37 9.85
N PRO A 289 4.58 -9.16 10.45
CA PRO A 289 5.73 -8.32 10.76
C PRO A 289 6.81 -9.00 11.63
N ASN A 290 6.41 -9.86 12.57
CA ASN A 290 7.33 -10.62 13.42
C ASN A 290 8.29 -11.53 12.62
N GLU A 291 7.88 -12.06 11.46
CA GLU A 291 8.80 -12.78 10.58
C GLU A 291 9.91 -11.85 10.11
N ALA A 292 9.58 -10.64 9.65
CA ALA A 292 10.54 -9.65 9.17
C ALA A 292 11.53 -9.19 10.27
N VAL A 293 11.12 -9.22 11.54
CA VAL A 293 12.04 -9.01 12.69
C VAL A 293 13.14 -10.08 12.72
N SER A 294 12.81 -11.35 12.45
CA SER A 294 13.80 -12.45 12.46
C SER A 294 14.91 -12.27 11.42
N TRP A 295 14.60 -11.56 10.33
CA TRP A 295 15.54 -11.23 9.26
C TRP A 295 16.33 -9.95 9.51
N GLY A 296 15.98 -9.16 10.54
CA GLY A 296 16.55 -7.82 10.76
C GLY A 296 15.98 -6.74 9.85
N LYS A 297 14.85 -7.01 9.17
CA LYS A 297 14.16 -6.06 8.28
C LYS A 297 13.27 -5.07 9.05
N ILE A 298 12.91 -5.42 10.29
CA ILE A 298 12.20 -4.57 11.25
C ILE A 298 12.98 -4.62 12.57
N LYS A 299 13.19 -3.46 13.21
CA LYS A 299 13.85 -3.41 14.51
C LYS A 299 12.95 -4.02 15.58
N GLN A 300 13.54 -4.78 16.49
CA GLN A 300 12.81 -5.31 17.65
C GLN A 300 12.69 -4.22 18.72
N LYS A 301 11.50 -3.63 18.85
CA LYS A 301 11.09 -2.78 19.98
C LYS A 301 9.69 -3.21 20.45
N GLN A 302 9.24 -2.70 21.59
CA GLN A 302 7.87 -2.94 22.04
C GLN A 302 6.91 -2.05 21.23
N ASN A 303 5.81 -2.61 20.74
CA ASN A 303 4.70 -1.89 20.10
C ASN A 303 5.07 -1.05 18.87
N ASN A 304 6.15 -1.37 18.15
CA ASN A 304 6.57 -0.60 16.97
C ASN A 304 6.09 -1.19 15.64
N TYR A 305 5.35 -2.29 15.68
CA TYR A 305 4.73 -2.86 14.49
C TYR A 305 3.36 -3.45 14.77
N THR A 306 2.46 -3.37 13.78
CA THR A 306 1.16 -4.06 13.81
C THR A 306 0.72 -4.47 12.41
N GLN A 307 -0.29 -5.34 12.34
CA GLN A 307 -0.90 -5.78 11.09
C GLN A 307 -2.42 -5.80 11.23
N ILE A 308 -3.08 -5.09 10.32
CA ILE A 308 -4.52 -5.14 10.12
C ILE A 308 -4.83 -6.18 9.04
N GLU A 309 -5.44 -7.28 9.44
CA GLU A 309 -5.96 -8.32 8.54
C GLU A 309 -7.31 -7.90 7.98
N SER A 310 -7.30 -7.03 6.97
CA SER A 310 -8.51 -6.49 6.34
C SER A 310 -8.26 -6.07 4.89
N GLU A 311 -9.35 -5.92 4.14
CA GLU A 311 -9.32 -5.31 2.82
C GLU A 311 -9.11 -3.79 2.97
N ALA A 312 -8.14 -3.25 2.23
CA ALA A 312 -7.60 -1.91 2.46
C ALA A 312 -8.62 -0.79 2.25
N THR A 313 -9.57 -0.92 1.33
CA THR A 313 -10.56 0.13 1.05
C THR A 313 -11.48 0.41 2.23
N LEU A 314 -11.58 -0.53 3.17
CA LEU A 314 -12.36 -0.37 4.41
C LEU A 314 -11.61 0.34 5.52
N VAL A 315 -10.29 0.13 5.63
CA VAL A 315 -9.52 0.51 6.84
C VAL A 315 -8.45 1.58 6.58
N PHE A 316 -7.89 1.66 5.37
CA PHE A 316 -6.86 2.64 5.07
C PHE A 316 -7.36 4.09 5.20
N PRO A 317 -8.58 4.45 4.74
CA PRO A 317 -9.12 5.79 4.99
C PRO A 317 -9.34 6.10 6.49
N LEU A 318 -9.66 5.09 7.30
CA LEU A 318 -9.82 5.24 8.75
C LEU A 318 -8.48 5.49 9.44
N LEU A 319 -7.43 4.76 9.02
CA LEU A 319 -6.06 5.01 9.46
C LEU A 319 -5.65 6.44 9.10
N VAL A 320 -5.90 6.87 7.86
CA VAL A 320 -5.56 8.24 7.42
C VAL A 320 -6.32 9.30 8.22
N ALA A 321 -7.62 9.11 8.43
CA ALA A 321 -8.42 10.02 9.23
C ALA A 321 -7.90 10.13 10.68
N GLY A 322 -7.67 8.99 11.33
CA GLY A 322 -7.26 8.94 12.74
C GLY A 322 -5.83 9.39 13.00
N ALA A 323 -4.89 9.13 12.08
CA ALA A 323 -3.47 9.43 12.30
C ALA A 323 -3.00 10.75 11.68
N PHE A 324 -3.57 11.17 10.54
CA PHE A 324 -3.05 12.30 9.76
C PHE A 324 -4.02 13.47 9.60
N LYS A 325 -5.31 13.30 9.98
CA LYS A 325 -6.33 14.34 9.80
C LYS A 325 -6.97 14.88 11.08
N MET A 326 -7.24 14.02 12.05
CA MET A 326 -8.03 14.41 13.23
C MET A 326 -7.23 15.19 14.27
N ASP A 327 -5.91 15.02 14.28
CA ASP A 327 -5.01 15.73 15.20
C ASP A 327 -4.23 16.88 14.54
N SER A 328 -4.49 17.18 13.24
CA SER A 328 -3.80 18.20 12.44
C SER A 328 -4.54 19.54 12.30
#